data_AF-W7T541-F1
#
_entry.id   AF-W7T541-F1
#
_cell.length_a   1.000
_cell.length_b   1.000
_cell.length_c   1.000
_cell.angle_alpha   90.00
_cell.angle_beta   90.00
_cell.angle_gamma   90.00
#
_symmetry.space_group_name_H-M   'P 1'
#
loop_
_entity.id
_entity.type
_entity.pdbx_description
1 polymer ?
#
loop_
_entity_poly.entity_id
_entity_poly.type
_entity_poly.pdbx_seq_one_letter_code
_entity_poly.pdbx_strand_id
1 'polypeptide(L)'
;MSSFFGGGGGAQPSSASNQQLKMAKAEVKMYSDLFNKMCSLCFEKCVARYNDTDLNLGEMSCVDRCVGKYLESHMKVGEVLKNFEEQAKQQQQAQAGIPPASG
;
A
#
# COMPACT_ATOMS: atom_id res chain seq x y z
N MET A 1 48.15 32.42 -20.04
CA MET A 1 46.84 33.00 -20.42
C MET A 1 45.92 31.85 -20.83
N SER A 2 45.03 31.48 -19.91
CA SER A 2 43.69 30.89 -20.11
C SER A 2 43.46 29.78 -21.14
N SER A 3 43.31 28.54 -20.67
CA SER A 3 42.19 27.63 -21.04
C SER A 3 42.18 26.43 -20.09
N PHE A 4 41.89 26.73 -18.82
CA PHE A 4 41.26 25.78 -17.90
C PHE A 4 39.75 25.98 -18.07
N PHE A 5 38.95 24.91 -17.92
CA PHE A 5 37.48 24.87 -17.96
C PHE A 5 36.83 24.42 -19.29
N GLY A 6 36.98 23.13 -19.59
CA GLY A 6 36.19 22.43 -20.60
C GLY A 6 35.57 21.16 -20.03
N GLY A 7 34.25 21.18 -19.85
CA GLY A 7 33.44 19.94 -19.88
C GLY A 7 33.28 19.19 -18.57
N GLY A 8 32.79 19.87 -17.52
CA GLY A 8 32.09 19.18 -16.44
C GLY A 8 30.81 18.53 -17.00
N GLY A 9 30.92 17.26 -17.38
CA GLY A 9 29.79 16.40 -17.71
C GLY A 9 28.93 16.20 -16.48
N GLY A 10 27.96 17.10 -16.30
CA GLY A 10 26.87 16.89 -15.36
C GLY A 10 26.14 15.61 -15.75
N ALA A 11 26.25 14.59 -14.90
CA ALA A 11 25.44 13.39 -14.98
C ALA A 11 23.97 13.81 -14.91
N GLN A 12 23.31 13.82 -16.06
CA GLN A 12 21.88 14.04 -16.18
C GLN A 12 21.18 12.83 -15.54
N PRO A 13 20.36 12.98 -14.48
CA PRO A 13 19.69 11.85 -13.87
C PRO A 13 18.71 11.27 -14.88
N SER A 14 18.99 10.04 -15.31
CA SER A 14 18.19 9.29 -16.26
C SER A 14 16.74 9.24 -15.77
N SER A 15 15.78 9.57 -16.62
CA SER A 15 14.32 9.56 -16.35
C SER A 15 13.83 8.25 -15.71
N ALA A 16 14.52 7.13 -15.95
CA ALA A 16 14.29 5.84 -15.30
C ALA A 16 14.45 5.87 -13.76
N SER A 17 15.40 6.66 -13.23
CA SER A 17 15.62 6.80 -11.78
C SER A 17 14.44 7.45 -11.06
N ASN A 18 13.79 8.43 -11.72
CA ASN A 18 12.62 9.11 -11.17
C ASN A 18 11.40 8.19 -11.07
N GLN A 19 11.24 7.24 -11.99
CA GLN A 19 10.13 6.30 -11.95
C GLN A 19 10.29 5.25 -10.85
N GLN A 20 11.49 4.68 -10.70
CA GLN A 20 11.78 3.74 -9.61
C GLN A 20 11.59 4.40 -8.24
N LEU A 21 12.04 5.66 -8.10
CA LEU A 21 11.90 6.41 -6.86
C LEU A 21 10.43 6.77 -6.54
N LYS A 22 9.60 7.00 -7.57
CA LYS A 22 8.14 7.16 -7.41
C LYS A 22 7.47 5.87 -6.93
N MET A 23 7.83 4.72 -7.50
CA MET A 23 7.29 3.42 -7.09
C MET A 23 7.68 3.08 -5.65
N ALA A 24 8.95 3.23 -5.29
CA ALA A 24 9.42 3.02 -3.92
C ALA A 24 8.71 3.93 -2.91
N LYS A 25 8.47 5.20 -3.25
CA LYS A 25 7.68 6.11 -2.40
C LYS A 25 6.23 5.65 -2.23
N ALA A 26 5.62 5.10 -3.28
CA ALA A 26 4.26 4.60 -3.22
C ALA A 26 4.15 3.37 -2.30
N GLU A 27 5.11 2.46 -2.36
CA GLU A 27 5.17 1.29 -1.48
C GLU A 27 5.29 1.70 0.00
N VAL A 28 6.22 2.60 0.33
CA VAL A 28 6.39 3.10 1.70
C VAL A 28 5.13 3.81 2.20
N LYS A 29 4.47 4.59 1.34
CA LYS A 29 3.21 5.25 1.69
C LYS A 29 2.12 4.23 1.99
N MET A 30 2.00 3.17 1.19
CA MET A 30 1.04 2.11 1.42
C MET A 30 1.28 1.43 2.78
N TYR A 31 2.51 1.05 3.09
CA TYR A 31 2.84 0.42 4.38
C TYR A 31 2.57 1.34 5.57
N SER A 32 2.88 2.63 5.43
CA SER A 32 2.59 3.65 6.44
C SER A 32 1.09 3.77 6.69
N ASP A 33 0.29 3.84 5.63
CA ASP A 33 -1.17 3.96 5.74
C ASP A 33 -1.78 2.70 6.37
N LEU A 34 -1.27 1.50 6.05
CA LEU A 34 -1.67 0.24 6.68
C LEU A 34 -1.39 0.25 8.18
N PHE A 35 -0.17 0.61 8.57
CA PHE A 35 0.27 0.62 9.97
C PHE A 35 -0.54 1.61 10.81
N ASN A 36 -0.70 2.85 10.33
CA ASN A 36 -1.43 3.88 11.07
C ASN A 36 -2.90 3.51 11.30
N LYS A 37 -3.57 2.94 10.30
CA LYS A 37 -4.96 2.46 10.45
C LYS A 37 -5.05 1.30 11.43
N MET A 38 -4.12 0.35 11.35
CA MET A 38 -4.07 -0.79 12.27
C MET A 38 -3.89 -0.34 13.72
N CYS A 39 -2.91 0.54 13.97
CA CYS A 39 -2.65 1.06 15.31
C CYS A 39 -3.86 1.80 15.88
N SER A 40 -4.48 2.71 15.10
CA SER A 40 -5.66 3.45 15.52
C SER A 40 -6.83 2.50 15.88
N LEU A 41 -7.12 1.54 15.00
CA LEU A 41 -8.22 0.59 15.20
C LEU A 41 -8.00 -0.34 16.39
N CYS A 42 -6.78 -0.86 16.58
CA CYS A 42 -6.51 -1.75 17.69
C CYS A 42 -6.47 -0.99 19.02
N PHE A 43 -5.99 0.25 19.02
CA PHE A 43 -6.08 1.10 20.20
C PHE A 43 -7.54 1.37 20.59
N GLU A 44 -8.38 1.80 19.64
CA GLU A 44 -9.81 2.05 19.88
C GLU A 44 -10.55 0.81 20.39
N LYS A 45 -10.22 -0.38 19.87
CA LYS A 45 -10.91 -1.63 20.23
C LYS A 45 -10.45 -2.24 21.54
N CYS A 46 -9.16 -2.11 21.87
CA CYS A 46 -8.55 -2.85 22.98
C CYS A 46 -8.22 -2.00 24.20
N VAL A 47 -8.11 -0.68 24.06
CA VAL A 47 -7.77 0.22 25.18
C VAL A 47 -8.99 1.05 25.56
N ALA A 48 -9.69 0.63 26.61
CA ALA A 48 -10.96 1.24 27.03
C ALA A 48 -10.83 2.14 28.28
N ARG A 49 -9.79 1.94 29.10
CA ARG A 49 -9.60 2.66 30.37
C ARG A 49 -8.19 3.27 30.38
N TYR A 50 -8.11 4.54 30.76
CA TYR A 50 -6.85 5.29 30.81
C TYR A 50 -6.38 5.51 32.25
N ASN A 51 -6.48 4.46 33.07
CA ASN A 51 -6.15 4.54 34.49
C ASN A 51 -4.65 4.31 34.74
N ASP A 52 -3.98 3.61 33.83
CA ASP A 52 -2.58 3.21 33.92
C ASP A 52 -1.84 3.60 32.63
N THR A 53 -0.52 3.77 32.74
CA THR A 53 0.34 4.08 31.59
C THR A 53 0.68 2.85 30.75
N ASP A 54 0.57 1.66 31.35
CA ASP A 54 0.91 0.39 30.74
C ASP A 54 -0.34 -0.41 30.40
N LEU A 55 -0.24 -1.23 29.35
CA LEU A 55 -1.31 -2.13 28.96
C LEU A 55 -1.46 -3.25 29.98
N ASN A 56 -2.68 -3.48 30.46
CA ASN A 56 -2.96 -4.66 31.29
C ASN A 56 -2.87 -5.95 30.43
N LEU A 57 -2.69 -7.11 31.07
CA LEU A 57 -2.62 -8.43 30.41
C LEU A 57 -3.80 -8.66 29.44
N GLY A 58 -5.00 -8.21 29.82
CA GLY A 58 -6.19 -8.27 28.96
C GLY A 58 -6.03 -7.44 27.69
N GLU A 59 -5.54 -6.21 27.81
CA GLU A 59 -5.36 -5.29 26.69
C GLU A 59 -4.22 -5.76 25.77
N MET A 60 -3.10 -6.23 26.34
CA MET A 60 -1.99 -6.84 25.58
C MET A 60 -2.50 -8.02 24.73
N SER A 61 -3.20 -8.97 25.35
CA SER A 61 -3.74 -10.13 24.62
C SER A 61 -4.81 -9.74 23.57
N CYS A 62 -5.56 -8.67 23.81
CA CYS A 62 -6.51 -8.13 22.83
C CYS A 62 -5.77 -7.53 21.63
N VAL A 63 -4.73 -6.74 21.86
CA VAL A 63 -3.95 -6.09 20.80
C VAL A 63 -3.32 -7.13 19.88
N ASP A 64 -2.71 -8.19 20.42
CA ASP A 64 -2.14 -9.29 19.61
C ASP A 64 -3.18 -9.94 18.69
N ARG A 65 -4.36 -10.25 19.25
CA ARG A 65 -5.48 -10.83 18.49
C ARG A 65 -6.05 -9.83 17.48
N CYS A 66 -6.09 -8.55 17.81
CA CYS A 66 -6.58 -7.50 16.92
C CYS A 66 -5.69 -7.37 15.69
N VAL A 67 -4.37 -7.31 15.88
CA VAL A 67 -3.39 -7.23 14.79
C VAL A 67 -3.52 -8.45 13.87
N GLY A 68 -3.61 -9.66 14.44
CA GLY A 68 -3.81 -10.89 13.66
C GLY A 68 -5.07 -10.84 12.80
N LYS A 69 -6.22 -10.47 13.39
CA LYS A 69 -7.49 -10.34 12.66
C LYS A 69 -7.46 -9.22 11.61
N TYR A 70 -6.78 -8.12 11.89
CA TYR A 70 -6.67 -7.00 10.97
C TYR A 70 -5.93 -7.40 9.70
N LEU A 71 -4.80 -8.10 9.84
CA LEU A 71 -4.02 -8.59 8.69
C LEU A 71 -4.78 -9.66 7.90
N GLU A 72 -5.44 -10.60 8.57
CA GLU A 72 -6.31 -11.59 7.92
C GLU A 72 -7.43 -10.92 7.12
N SER A 73 -8.11 -9.93 7.72
CA SER A 73 -9.15 -9.14 7.06
C SER A 73 -8.59 -8.35 5.88
N HIS A 74 -7.43 -7.72 6.03
CA HIS A 74 -6.78 -6.96 4.97
C HIS A 74 -6.43 -7.85 3.76
N MET A 75 -5.93 -9.06 3.99
CA MET A 75 -5.67 -10.04 2.94
C MET A 75 -6.97 -10.48 2.24
N LYS A 76 -8.02 -10.76 3.01
CA LYS A 76 -9.30 -11.20 2.43
C LYS A 76 -9.95 -10.12 1.58
N VAL A 77 -9.92 -8.87 2.03
CA VAL A 77 -10.38 -7.72 1.25
C VAL A 77 -9.57 -7.58 -0.05
N GLY A 78 -8.26 -7.81 0.01
CA GLY A 78 -7.40 -7.83 -1.18
C GLY A 78 -7.77 -8.91 -2.21
N GLU A 79 -8.09 -10.13 -1.76
CA GLU A 79 -8.57 -11.21 -2.63
C GLU A 79 -9.90 -10.83 -3.29
N VAL A 80 -10.84 -10.30 -2.51
CA VAL A 80 -12.16 -9.88 -3.00
C VAL A 80 -12.04 -8.78 -4.04
N LEU A 81 -11.21 -7.75 -3.80
CA LEU A 81 -10.95 -6.67 -4.76
C LEU A 81 -10.41 -7.20 -6.08
N LYS A 82 -9.45 -8.13 -6.07
CA LYS A 82 -8.92 -8.74 -7.30
C LYS A 82 -10.01 -9.47 -8.08
N ASN A 83 -10.83 -10.27 -7.39
CA ASN A 83 -11.93 -11.00 -8.02
C ASN A 83 -12.96 -10.03 -8.66
N PHE A 84 -13.25 -8.90 -7.98
CA PHE A 84 -14.13 -7.86 -8.54
C PHE A 84 -13.53 -7.19 -9.78
N GLU A 85 -12.23 -6.89 -9.79
CA GLU A 85 -11.55 -6.29 -10.95
C GLU A 85 -11.57 -7.23 -12.17
N GLU A 86 -11.38 -8.54 -11.96
CA GLU A 86 -11.46 -9.54 -13.02
C GLU A 86 -12.87 -9.64 -13.61
N GLN A 87 -13.90 -9.68 -12.75
CA GLN A 87 -15.30 -9.69 -13.18
C GLN A 87 -15.69 -8.40 -13.93
N ALA A 88 -15.23 -7.25 -13.45
CA ALA A 88 -15.50 -5.96 -14.09
C ALA A 88 -14.86 -5.86 -15.48
N LYS A 89 -13.65 -6.39 -15.68
CA LYS A 89 -13.00 -6.46 -17.01
C LYS A 89 -13.78 -7.35 -17.98
N GLN A 90 -14.30 -8.49 -17.52
CA GLN A 90 -15.12 -9.38 -18.34
C GLN A 90 -16.45 -8.72 -18.75
N GLN A 91 -17.08 -7.98 -17.85
CA GLN A 91 -18.31 -7.23 -18.15
C GLN A 91 -18.07 -6.05 -19.11
N GLN A 92 -16.95 -5.34 -18.98
CA GLN A 92 -16.57 -4.28 -19.92
C GLN A 92 -16.29 -4.84 -21.33
N GLN A 93 -15.66 -6.02 -21.44
CA GLN A 93 -15.46 -6.68 -22.73
C GLN A 93 -16.78 -7.16 -23.36
N ALA A 94 -17.75 -7.59 -22.54
CA ALA A 94 -19.08 -7.96 -23.02
C ALA A 94 -19.94 -6.75 -23.47
N GLN A 95 -19.76 -5.57 -22.86
CA GLN A 95 -20.48 -4.34 -23.26
C GLN A 95 -19.82 -3.58 -24.41
N ALA A 96 -18.54 -3.83 -24.71
CA ALA A 96 -17.83 -3.16 -25.81
C ALA A 96 -18.19 -3.67 -27.22
N GLY A 97 -19.01 -4.72 -27.36
CA GLY A 97 -19.70 -5.06 -28.62
C GLY A 97 -18.81 -5.27 -29.85
N ILE A 98 -17.52 -5.60 -29.71
CA ILE A 98 -16.67 -6.02 -30.83
C ILE A 98 -16.74 -7.55 -30.86
N PRO A 99 -17.32 -8.18 -31.90
CA PRO A 99 -17.31 -9.63 -32.00
C PRO A 99 -15.87 -10.14 -32.01
N PRO A 100 -15.58 -11.32 -31.43
CA PRO A 100 -14.26 -11.92 -31.55
C PRO A 100 -13.96 -12.03 -33.05
N ALA A 101 -12.80 -11.50 -33.47
CA ALA A 101 -12.33 -11.62 -34.83
C ALA A 101 -12.27 -13.12 -35.20
N SER A 102 -13.30 -13.59 -35.89
CA SER A 102 -13.32 -14.88 -36.56
C SER A 102 -12.35 -14.78 -37.73
N GLY A 103 -11.31 -15.62 -37.71
CA GLY A 103 -10.54 -15.93 -38.91
C GLY A 103 -11.40 -16.61 -39.97
#